data_AF-A0A8S9KD92-F1
#
_entry.id   AF-A0A8S9KD92-F1
#
_cell.length_a   1.000
_cell.length_b   1.000
_cell.length_c   1.000
_cell.angle_alpha   90.00
_cell.angle_beta   90.00
_cell.angle_gamma   90.00
#
_symmetry.space_group_name_H-M   'P 1'
#
loop_
_entity.id
_entity.type
_entity.pdbx_description
1 polymer ?
#
loop_
_entity_poly.entity_id
_entity_poly.type
_entity_poly.pdbx_seq_one_letter_code
_entity_poly.pdbx_strand_id
1 'polypeptide(L)'
;MQCTSKELGAKNSIKGSEPGFLHNHIPYYQIELADFRIPKFKFSFEFEASGVLKDMGLTSPFGGGLSEMVDSPTIGEKLYVSNILHKACIEVDEEGTEAAAVSIGVVRPVCFIFDEISSFCS
;
A
#
# COMPACT_ATOMS: atom_id res chain seq x y z
N MET A 1 -3.52 -21.06 11.23
CA MET A 1 -3.40 -21.39 9.80
C MET A 1 -2.51 -20.35 9.16
N GLN A 2 -1.35 -20.77 8.66
CA GLN A 2 -0.35 -19.89 8.05
C GLN A 2 -0.72 -19.78 6.57
N CYS A 3 -1.30 -18.65 6.16
CA CYS A 3 -1.52 -18.37 4.74
C CYS A 3 -0.17 -18.02 4.13
N THR A 4 0.44 -18.99 3.45
CA THR A 4 1.58 -18.72 2.58
C THR A 4 1.07 -18.03 1.32
N SER A 5 1.64 -16.86 0.99
CA SER A 5 1.39 -16.15 -0.26
C SER A 5 1.64 -17.07 -1.43
N LYS A 6 0.56 -17.55 -2.07
CA LYS A 6 0.63 -17.97 -3.46
C LYS A 6 0.60 -16.69 -4.28
N GLU A 7 1.65 -16.46 -5.06
CA GLU A 7 1.62 -15.46 -6.13
C GLU A 7 0.46 -15.78 -7.07
N LEU A 8 -0.65 -15.04 -6.97
CA LEU A 8 -1.62 -14.98 -8.04
C LEU A 8 -1.06 -14.01 -9.09
N GLY A 9 -0.44 -14.58 -10.13
CA GLY A 9 -0.21 -13.89 -11.39
C GLY A 9 -1.54 -13.53 -12.03
N ALA A 10 -2.14 -12.42 -11.62
CA ALA A 10 -3.36 -11.90 -12.21
C ALA A 10 -3.00 -10.93 -13.35
N LYS A 11 -2.82 -11.46 -14.56
CA LYS A 11 -2.96 -10.64 -15.77
C LYS A 11 -4.44 -10.41 -16.07
N ASN A 12 -5.14 -9.67 -15.21
CA ASN A 12 -6.57 -9.43 -15.34
C ASN A 12 -6.87 -7.93 -15.25
N SER A 13 -7.53 -7.40 -16.28
CA SER A 13 -8.14 -6.08 -16.24
C SER A 13 -9.11 -5.99 -15.06
N ILE A 14 -8.82 -5.12 -14.10
CA ILE A 14 -9.68 -4.86 -12.95
C ILE A 14 -10.90 -4.08 -13.47
N LYS A 15 -12.05 -4.75 -13.58
CA LYS A 15 -13.30 -4.05 -13.91
C LYS A 15 -13.58 -2.99 -12.85
N GLY A 16 -13.77 -1.74 -13.26
CA GLY A 16 -13.98 -0.60 -12.36
C GLY A 16 -12.73 0.22 -12.02
N SER A 17 -11.60 0.01 -12.70
CA SER A 17 -10.40 0.85 -12.57
C SER A 17 -10.50 2.21 -13.27
N GLU A 18 -11.59 2.46 -13.99
CA GLU A 18 -11.81 3.72 -14.70
C GLU A 18 -11.96 4.87 -13.70
N PRO A 19 -11.30 6.01 -13.91
CA PRO A 19 -11.45 7.17 -13.04
C PRO A 19 -12.93 7.55 -12.89
N GLY A 20 -13.38 7.74 -11.65
CA GLY A 20 -14.76 8.09 -11.35
C GLY A 20 -15.75 6.93 -11.37
N PHE A 21 -15.32 5.68 -11.62
CA PHE A 21 -16.21 4.51 -11.59
C PHE A 21 -17.02 4.44 -10.30
N LEU A 22 -16.35 4.52 -9.14
CA LEU A 22 -17.01 4.52 -7.83
C LEU A 22 -18.02 5.66 -7.70
N HIS A 23 -17.63 6.89 -8.06
CA HIS A 23 -18.51 8.05 -7.93
C HIS A 23 -19.76 7.93 -8.80
N ASN A 24 -19.61 7.38 -10.01
CA ASN A 24 -20.69 7.21 -10.96
C ASN A 24 -21.62 6.02 -10.63
N HIS A 25 -21.21 5.12 -9.72
CA HIS A 25 -21.93 3.88 -9.39
C HIS A 25 -22.38 3.82 -7.92
N ILE A 26 -22.21 4.90 -7.14
CA ILE A 26 -22.83 5.02 -5.83
C ILE A 26 -24.31 5.37 -6.05
N PRO A 27 -25.26 4.53 -5.60
CA PRO A 27 -26.67 4.82 -5.74
C PRO A 27 -27.05 6.03 -4.89
N TYR A 28 -27.79 6.98 -5.47
CA TYR A 28 -28.33 8.15 -4.76
C TYR A 28 -29.63 7.85 -4.00
N TYR A 29 -30.18 6.64 -4.13
CA TYR A 29 -31.42 6.21 -3.49
C TYR A 29 -31.18 4.97 -2.63
N GLN A 30 -31.91 4.87 -1.52
CA GLN A 30 -31.90 3.69 -0.67
C GLN A 30 -32.63 2.54 -1.37
N ILE A 31 -32.10 1.33 -1.20
CA ILE A 31 -32.67 0.11 -1.77
C ILE A 31 -33.06 -0.78 -0.59
N GLU A 32 -34.30 -1.28 -0.58
CA GLU A 32 -34.67 -2.33 0.36
C GLU A 32 -33.97 -3.63 -0.03
N LEU A 33 -33.06 -4.07 0.82
CA LEU A 33 -32.37 -5.34 0.66
C LEU A 33 -33.19 -6.43 1.34
N ALA A 34 -33.36 -7.56 0.65
CA ALA A 34 -33.80 -8.81 1.26
C ALA A 34 -32.72 -9.37 2.21
N ASP A 35 -32.76 -10.66 2.55
CA ASP A 35 -31.74 -11.33 3.38
C ASP A 35 -30.31 -11.08 2.87
N PHE A 36 -29.63 -10.12 3.48
CA PHE A 36 -28.27 -9.73 3.15
C PHE A 36 -27.30 -10.30 4.18
N ARG A 37 -26.27 -11.00 3.70
CA ARG A 37 -25.27 -11.66 4.55
C ARG A 37 -23.88 -11.30 4.07
N ILE A 38 -23.11 -10.66 4.94
CA ILE A 38 -21.67 -10.45 4.74
C ILE A 38 -20.92 -11.53 5.51
N PRO A 39 -20.00 -12.29 4.89
CA PRO A 39 -19.18 -13.24 5.61
C PRO A 39 -18.18 -12.51 6.51
N LYS A 40 -17.92 -13.07 7.70
CA LYS A 40 -16.78 -12.64 8.50
C LYS A 40 -15.48 -13.01 7.80
N PHE A 41 -14.54 -12.08 7.71
CA PHE A 41 -13.21 -12.36 7.17
C PHE A 41 -12.17 -11.44 7.78
N LYS A 42 -10.93 -11.91 7.79
CA LYS A 42 -9.76 -11.13 8.18
C LYS A 42 -8.63 -11.46 7.23
N PHE A 43 -8.01 -10.44 6.64
CA PHE A 43 -6.80 -10.62 5.85
C PHE A 43 -5.89 -9.40 5.94
N SER A 44 -4.62 -9.63 5.64
CA SER A 44 -3.62 -8.60 5.50
C SER A 44 -3.02 -8.63 4.10
N PHE A 45 -2.57 -7.48 3.64
CA PHE A 45 -1.89 -7.30 2.38
C PHE A 45 -0.59 -6.55 2.64
N GLU A 46 0.49 -7.00 2.03
CA GLU A 46 1.80 -6.37 2.12
C GLU A 46 2.43 -6.34 0.74
N PHE A 47 2.94 -5.19 0.32
CA PHE A 47 3.66 -5.06 -0.94
C PHE A 47 4.76 -4.01 -0.89
N GLU A 48 5.77 -4.22 -1.71
CA GLU A 48 6.87 -3.30 -1.95
C GLU A 48 6.47 -2.33 -3.07
N ALA A 49 6.24 -1.06 -2.73
CA ALA A 49 5.66 -0.06 -3.60
C ALA A 49 6.69 0.66 -4.49
N SER A 50 8.00 0.46 -4.31
CA SER A 50 8.99 1.22 -5.08
C SER A 50 8.90 0.93 -6.58
N GLY A 51 8.67 -0.33 -6.97
CA GLY A 51 8.49 -0.71 -8.37
C GLY A 51 7.32 0.03 -9.01
N VAL A 52 6.15 -0.01 -8.36
CA VAL A 52 4.93 0.66 -8.86
C VAL A 52 5.13 2.18 -8.96
N LEU A 53 5.77 2.81 -7.97
CA LEU A 53 6.02 4.25 -7.98
C LEU A 53 7.01 4.64 -9.10
N LYS A 54 8.05 3.84 -9.34
CA LYS A 54 8.97 4.04 -10.48
C LYS A 54 8.25 3.90 -11.81
N ASP A 55 7.38 2.90 -11.94
CA ASP A 55 6.59 2.67 -13.15
C ASP A 55 5.59 3.82 -13.43
N MET A 56 5.13 4.50 -12.38
CA MET A 56 4.32 5.73 -12.49
C MET A 56 5.15 7.01 -12.76
N GLY A 57 6.47 6.90 -12.89
CA GLY A 57 7.37 8.01 -13.23
C GLY A 57 8.11 8.63 -12.04
N LEU A 58 7.91 8.13 -10.81
CA LEU A 58 8.63 8.61 -9.63
C LEU A 58 9.97 7.86 -9.49
N THR A 59 11.01 8.37 -10.15
CA THR A 59 12.34 7.73 -10.18
C THR A 59 13.41 8.45 -9.35
N SER A 60 13.33 9.79 -9.26
CA SER A 60 14.34 10.63 -8.59
C SER A 60 14.69 10.17 -7.15
N PRO A 61 13.72 9.89 -6.26
CA PRO A 61 14.03 9.53 -4.88
C PRO A 61 14.78 8.19 -4.71
N PHE A 62 14.76 7.31 -5.72
CA PHE A 62 15.32 5.96 -5.64
C PHE A 62 16.76 5.83 -6.15
N GLY A 63 17.38 6.94 -6.60
CA GLY A 63 18.76 6.93 -7.09
C GLY A 63 19.35 8.28 -7.46
N GLY A 64 18.53 9.35 -7.56
CA GLY A 64 18.95 10.71 -7.89
C GLY A 64 19.27 11.60 -6.68
N GLY A 65 19.15 11.08 -5.46
CA GLY A 65 19.26 11.87 -4.24
C GLY A 65 17.92 12.44 -3.77
N LEU A 66 17.90 12.95 -2.54
CA LEU A 66 16.75 13.62 -1.91
C LEU A 66 17.00 15.13 -1.69
N SER A 67 17.84 15.76 -2.51
CA SER A 67 18.25 17.17 -2.36
C SER A 67 17.08 18.17 -2.42
N GLU A 68 16.00 17.82 -3.12
CA GLU A 68 14.77 18.64 -3.17
C GLU A 68 13.79 18.35 -2.02
N MET A 69 14.06 17.33 -1.20
CA MET A 69 13.21 16.89 -0.09
C MET A 69 13.84 17.11 1.28
N VAL A 70 15.12 17.52 1.33
CA VAL A 70 15.90 17.70 2.55
C VAL A 70 16.51 19.10 2.54
N ASP A 71 16.42 19.82 3.67
CA ASP A 71 16.89 21.20 3.80
C ASP A 71 18.39 21.40 3.51
N SER A 72 19.17 20.33 3.61
CA SER A 72 20.60 20.31 3.29
C SER A 72 20.83 19.59 1.96
N PRO A 73 21.12 20.32 0.86
CA PRO A 73 21.32 19.73 -0.46
C PRO A 73 22.50 18.75 -0.49
N THR A 74 23.59 19.08 0.21
CA THR A 74 24.81 18.26 0.28
C THR A 74 24.62 16.93 1.01
N ILE A 75 23.66 16.87 1.94
CA ILE A 75 23.25 15.63 2.60
C ILE A 75 22.21 14.91 1.74
N GLY A 76 21.26 15.64 1.17
CA GLY A 76 20.21 15.09 0.31
C GLY A 76 20.76 14.34 -0.90
N GLU A 77 21.84 14.83 -1.54
CA GLU A 77 22.54 14.13 -2.62
C GLU A 77 23.08 12.74 -2.22
N LYS A 78 23.29 12.49 -0.92
CA LYS A 78 23.82 11.23 -0.39
C LYS A 78 22.75 10.33 0.23
N LEU A 79 21.49 10.72 0.16
CA LEU A 79 20.35 9.95 0.67
C LEU A 79 19.52 9.46 -0.51
N TYR A 80 19.02 8.24 -0.41
CA TYR A 80 18.05 7.71 -1.36
C TYR A 80 17.06 6.80 -0.65
N VAL A 81 15.86 6.71 -1.21
CA VAL A 81 14.85 5.73 -0.79
C VAL A 81 15.27 4.38 -1.36
N SER A 82 15.55 3.40 -0.51
CA SER A 82 15.83 2.04 -0.97
C SER A 82 14.53 1.34 -1.37
N ASN A 83 13.58 1.30 -0.44
CA ASN A 83 12.32 0.56 -0.58
C ASN A 83 11.19 1.36 0.08
N ILE A 84 9.98 1.16 -0.42
CA ILE A 84 8.75 1.64 0.23
C ILE A 84 7.90 0.40 0.49
N LEU A 85 7.60 0.13 1.74
CA LEU A 85 6.78 -1.01 2.16
C LEU A 85 5.41 -0.49 2.56
N HIS A 86 4.35 -1.09 2.04
CA HIS A 86 2.98 -0.80 2.45
C HIS A 86 2.31 -2.07 2.92
N LYS A 87 1.75 -2.02 4.14
CA LYS A 87 0.99 -3.10 4.73
C LYS A 87 -0.39 -2.59 5.16
N ALA A 88 -1.42 -3.35 4.84
CA ALA A 88 -2.80 -3.08 5.22
C ALA A 88 -3.45 -4.32 5.84
N CYS A 89 -4.42 -4.11 6.71
CA CYS A 89 -5.22 -5.13 7.36
C CYS A 89 -6.68 -4.71 7.32
N ILE A 90 -7.56 -5.70 7.15
CA ILE A 90 -8.99 -5.54 7.27
C ILE A 90 -9.60 -6.73 8.02
N GLU A 91 -10.53 -6.42 8.90
CA GLU A 91 -11.34 -7.36 9.65
C GLU A 91 -12.80 -6.94 9.54
N VAL A 92 -13.65 -7.90 9.18
CA VAL A 92 -15.10 -7.73 9.09
C VAL A 92 -15.74 -8.75 10.02
N ASP A 93 -16.51 -8.25 10.97
CA ASP A 93 -17.24 -9.03 11.96
C ASP A 93 -18.69 -8.52 12.14
N GLU A 94 -19.33 -8.93 13.23
CA GLU A 94 -20.70 -8.51 13.56
C GLU A 94 -20.78 -7.08 14.09
N GLU A 95 -19.71 -6.58 14.70
CA GLU A 95 -19.65 -5.23 15.26
C GLU A 95 -19.34 -4.19 14.18
N GLY A 96 -18.65 -4.60 13.11
CA GLY A 96 -18.47 -3.78 11.93
C GLY A 96 -17.25 -4.17 11.10
N THR A 97 -16.51 -3.15 10.66
CA THR A 97 -15.29 -3.30 9.87
C THR A 97 -14.16 -2.50 10.50
N GLU A 98 -13.10 -3.18 10.91
CA GLU A 98 -11.85 -2.57 11.35
C GLU A 98 -10.82 -2.63 10.21
N ALA A 99 -10.16 -1.52 9.91
CA ALA A 99 -9.12 -1.46 8.91
C ALA A 99 -7.94 -0.63 9.40
N ALA A 100 -6.72 -1.12 9.14
CA ALA A 100 -5.48 -0.46 9.55
C ALA A 100 -4.44 -0.55 8.44
N ALA A 101 -3.65 0.49 8.23
CA ALA A 101 -2.59 0.49 7.22
C ALA A 101 -1.35 1.27 7.68
N VAL A 102 -0.18 0.85 7.21
CA VAL A 102 1.11 1.47 7.47
C VAL A 102 1.94 1.52 6.19
N SER A 103 2.57 2.67 5.93
CA SER A 103 3.55 2.86 4.86
C SER A 103 4.89 3.25 5.46
N ILE A 104 5.96 2.57 5.07
CA ILE A 104 7.32 2.84 5.56
C ILE A 104 8.23 3.11 4.36
N GLY A 105 8.83 4.29 4.33
CA GLY A 105 9.91 4.62 3.40
C GLY A 105 11.26 4.40 4.07
N VAL A 106 12.07 3.49 3.51
CA VAL A 106 13.43 3.23 4.01
C VAL A 106 14.39 4.16 3.28
N VAL A 107 14.93 5.15 3.99
CA VAL A 107 15.97 6.04 3.47
C VAL A 107 17.33 5.54 3.92
N ARG A 108 18.20 5.24 2.96
CA ARG A 108 19.57 4.83 3.25
C ARG A 108 20.54 5.95 2.90
N PRO A 109 21.54 6.20 3.76
CA PRO A 109 22.73 6.90 3.32
C PRO A 109 23.51 5.97 2.38
N VAL A 110 24.27 6.57 1.46
CA VAL A 110 25.17 5.84 0.54
C VAL A 110 26.17 4.91 1.28
N CYS A 111 26.37 5.02 2.61
CA CYS A 111 27.33 4.17 3.35
C CYS A 111 26.90 3.49 4.68
N PHE A 112 25.61 3.26 5.00
CA PHE A 112 25.24 2.47 6.19
C PHE A 112 24.12 1.45 5.95
N ILE A 113 24.21 0.28 6.61
CA ILE A 113 23.21 -0.79 6.61
C ILE A 113 22.44 -0.75 7.92
N PHE A 114 21.11 -0.69 7.85
CA PHE A 114 20.20 -0.94 8.97
C PHE A 114 19.09 -1.89 8.51
N ASP A 115 18.72 -2.81 9.42
CA ASP A 115 17.73 -3.86 9.21
C ASP A 115 16.49 -3.69 10.09
N GLU A 116 15.37 -3.93 9.41
CA GLU A 116 14.00 -4.35 9.78
C GLU A 116 13.18 -3.73 10.92
N ILE A 117 11.91 -3.42 10.60
CA ILE A 117 10.84 -3.08 11.54
C ILE A 117 9.69 -4.07 11.28
N SER A 118 9.58 -5.10 12.10
CA SER A 118 8.50 -6.10 12.04
C SER A 118 7.68 -6.08 13.33
N SER A 119 6.56 -5.33 13.32
CA SER A 119 5.33 -5.72 14.03
C SER A 119 4.20 -4.74 13.69
N PHE A 120 3.33 -5.12 12.77
CA PHE A 120 2.06 -4.41 12.51
C PHE A 120 0.99 -5.47 12.24
N CYS A 121 -0.16 -5.31 12.91
CA CYS A 121 -1.34 -6.20 12.85
C CYS A 121 -1.15 -7.54 13.59
N SER A 122 -0.97 -7.47 14.92
CA SER A 122 -1.07 -8.61 15.85
C SER A 122 -2.51 -8.83 16.28
#